data_AF-A0AAV5AGR7-F1
#
_entry.id   AF-A0AAV5AGR7-F1
#
_cell.length_a   1.000
_cell.length_b   1.000
_cell.length_c   1.000
_cell.angle_alpha   90.00
_cell.angle_beta   90.00
_cell.angle_gamma   90.00
#
_symmetry.space_group_name_H-M   'P 1'
#
loop_
_entity.id
_entity.type
_entity.pdbx_description
1 polymer ?
#
loop_
_entity_poly.entity_id
_entity_poly.type
_entity_poly.pdbx_seq_one_letter_code
_entity_poly.pdbx_strand_id
1 'polypeptide(L)'
;MLHFEPEFEKERYADIGDHFHRLVEVTLGEKITSLPNSITFAVERLIEAAAVLELEDPSMLAFKSAINYVSEDNLQLRSILIYLTGLEQDLIRSTEELKQDLDFIQSYIATENQAMLDKSALEKDKRAIVVKAQEYQEELKTLSARVRTKEKDVKALEIRLEAFHGLPPNLDLARNQLRVAREEHLKLLNARDMLLEKMNVGLQ
;
A
#
# COMPACT_ATOMS: atom_id res chain seq x y z
N MET A 1 40.05 -26.69 -14.33
CA MET A 1 41.15 -27.56 -13.84
C MET A 1 41.64 -28.38 -15.03
N LEU A 2 42.69 -27.89 -15.70
CA LEU A 2 43.44 -28.65 -16.68
C LEU A 2 44.49 -29.44 -15.90
N HIS A 3 44.53 -30.76 -16.05
CA HIS A 3 45.61 -31.59 -15.50
C HIS A 3 46.85 -31.38 -16.38
N PHE A 4 47.86 -30.71 -15.81
CA PHE A 4 49.19 -30.58 -16.40
C PHE A 4 49.91 -31.92 -16.25
N GLU A 5 50.30 -32.56 -17.36
CA GLU A 5 51.13 -33.76 -17.34
C GLU A 5 52.61 -33.36 -17.17
N PRO A 6 53.24 -33.58 -16.00
CA PRO A 6 54.59 -33.08 -15.71
C PRO A 6 55.72 -33.93 -16.30
N GLU A 7 55.41 -35.03 -16.99
CA GLU A 7 56.44 -35.98 -17.45
C GLU A 7 57.13 -35.54 -18.73
N PHE A 8 56.45 -34.80 -19.62
CA PHE A 8 57.01 -34.38 -20.91
C PHE A 8 58.05 -33.25 -20.82
N GLU A 9 58.04 -32.46 -19.74
CA GLU A 9 58.97 -31.34 -19.58
C GLU A 9 60.32 -31.76 -18.97
N LYS A 10 60.36 -32.85 -18.20
CA LYS A 10 61.60 -33.34 -17.58
C LYS A 10 62.68 -33.70 -18.60
N GLU A 11 62.32 -34.24 -19.76
CA GLU A 11 63.28 -34.54 -20.83
C GLU A 11 63.81 -33.28 -21.53
N ARG A 12 62.96 -32.27 -21.75
CA ARG A 12 63.36 -31.01 -22.41
C ARG A 12 64.35 -30.19 -21.58
N TYR A 13 64.29 -30.30 -20.26
CA TYR A 13 65.19 -29.61 -19.32
C TYR A 13 66.38 -30.46 -18.83
N ALA A 14 66.43 -31.76 -19.14
CA ALA A 14 67.60 -32.61 -18.85
C ALA A 14 68.85 -32.11 -19.60
N ASP A 15 68.67 -31.67 -20.86
CA ASP A 15 69.72 -31.07 -21.69
C ASP A 15 70.27 -29.75 -21.12
N ILE A 16 69.47 -29.06 -20.29
CA ILE A 16 69.87 -27.79 -19.68
C ILE A 16 70.76 -28.01 -18.46
N GLY A 17 70.50 -29.06 -17.67
CA GLY A 17 71.44 -29.50 -16.62
C GLY A 17 72.83 -29.79 -17.20
N ASP A 18 72.85 -30.52 -18.33
CA ASP A 18 74.06 -30.79 -19.08
C ASP A 18 74.71 -29.52 -19.67
N HIS A 19 73.90 -28.56 -20.12
CA HIS A 19 74.39 -27.27 -20.61
C HIS A 19 75.09 -26.46 -19.50
N PHE A 20 74.52 -26.39 -18.30
CA PHE A 20 75.15 -25.74 -17.15
C PHE A 20 76.43 -26.46 -16.71
N HIS A 21 76.44 -27.79 -16.67
CA HIS A 21 77.65 -28.57 -16.42
C HIS A 21 78.76 -28.26 -17.43
N ARG A 22 78.44 -28.16 -18.73
CA ARG A 22 79.40 -27.77 -19.78
C ARG A 22 79.87 -26.32 -19.64
N LEU A 23 78.98 -25.37 -19.32
CA LEU A 23 79.34 -23.96 -19.17
C LEU A 23 80.31 -23.74 -18.00
N VAL A 24 80.09 -24.46 -16.89
CA VAL A 24 80.95 -24.44 -15.69
C VAL A 24 82.31 -25.09 -16.00
N GLU A 25 82.32 -26.22 -16.72
CA GLU A 25 83.56 -26.88 -17.16
C GLU A 25 84.40 -25.97 -18.10
N VAL A 26 83.75 -25.25 -19.02
CA VAL A 26 84.41 -24.31 -19.94
C VAL A 26 84.97 -23.08 -19.23
N THR A 27 84.27 -22.56 -18.21
CA THR A 27 84.66 -21.31 -17.53
C THR A 27 85.67 -21.50 -16.41
N LEU A 28 85.60 -22.62 -15.67
CA LEU A 28 86.50 -22.91 -14.56
C LEU A 28 87.64 -23.87 -14.96
N GLY A 29 87.55 -24.54 -16.11
CA GLY A 29 88.55 -25.50 -16.57
C GLY A 29 88.61 -26.79 -15.75
N GLU A 30 87.71 -26.96 -14.78
CA GLU A 30 87.61 -28.12 -13.91
C GLU A 30 86.31 -28.89 -14.16
N LYS A 31 86.43 -30.22 -14.26
CA LYS A 31 85.29 -31.12 -14.31
C LYS A 31 84.67 -31.22 -12.92
N ILE A 32 83.66 -30.39 -12.66
CA ILE A 32 82.86 -30.51 -11.45
C ILE A 32 82.00 -31.78 -11.56
N THR A 33 82.34 -32.81 -10.77
CA THR A 33 81.64 -34.10 -10.76
C THR A 33 80.28 -34.05 -10.06
N SER A 34 80.06 -33.08 -9.17
CA SER A 34 78.76 -32.78 -8.59
C SER A 34 78.66 -31.32 -8.16
N LEU A 35 77.53 -30.69 -8.48
CA LEU A 35 77.19 -29.38 -7.93
C LEU A 35 76.83 -29.52 -6.44
N PRO A 36 77.18 -28.55 -5.59
CA PRO A 36 76.69 -28.50 -4.21
C PRO A 36 75.16 -28.60 -4.17
N ASN A 37 74.61 -29.38 -3.24
CA ASN A 37 73.16 -29.60 -3.11
C ASN A 37 72.33 -28.30 -3.07
N SER A 38 72.91 -27.21 -2.53
CA SER A 38 72.27 -25.89 -2.51
C SER A 38 72.07 -25.29 -3.91
N ILE A 39 73.00 -25.53 -4.83
CA ILE A 39 72.93 -25.06 -6.22
C ILE A 39 71.99 -25.96 -7.03
N THR A 40 72.07 -27.27 -6.86
CA THR A 40 71.17 -28.22 -7.53
C THR A 40 69.70 -27.91 -7.21
N PHE A 41 69.37 -27.69 -5.93
CA PHE A 41 68.03 -27.28 -5.52
C PHE A 41 67.60 -25.95 -6.15
N ALA A 42 68.49 -24.97 -6.26
CA ALA A 42 68.18 -23.68 -6.87
C ALA A 42 67.92 -23.81 -8.38
N VAL A 43 68.70 -24.64 -9.08
CA VAL A 43 68.53 -24.92 -10.52
C VAL A 43 67.23 -25.67 -10.78
N GLU A 44 66.91 -26.68 -9.98
CA GLU A 44 65.62 -27.40 -10.06
C GLU A 44 64.43 -26.45 -9.91
N ARG A 45 64.50 -25.49 -8.97
CA ARG A 45 63.46 -24.47 -8.79
C ARG A 45 63.36 -23.50 -9.96
N LEU A 46 64.48 -23.15 -10.59
CA LEU A 46 64.46 -22.32 -11.80
C LEU A 46 63.84 -23.10 -12.98
N ILE A 47 64.14 -24.38 -13.13
CA ILE A 47 63.53 -25.23 -14.16
C ILE A 47 62.02 -25.33 -13.95
N GLU A 48 61.58 -25.57 -12.71
CA GLU A 48 60.15 -25.58 -12.34
C GLU A 48 59.49 -24.23 -12.64
N ALA A 49 60.16 -23.11 -12.32
CA ALA A 49 59.66 -21.78 -12.62
C ALA A 49 59.59 -21.49 -14.14
N ALA A 50 60.56 -21.98 -14.93
CA ALA A 50 60.54 -21.86 -16.39
C ALA A 50 59.39 -22.66 -17.00
N ALA A 51 59.15 -23.88 -16.52
CA ALA A 51 58.00 -24.70 -16.89
C ALA A 51 56.68 -23.99 -16.60
N VAL A 52 56.49 -23.48 -15.37
CA VAL A 52 55.26 -22.75 -14.98
C VAL A 52 55.05 -21.47 -15.79
N LEU A 53 56.12 -20.78 -16.17
CA LEU A 53 56.08 -19.58 -17.00
C LEU A 53 56.10 -19.88 -18.51
N GLU A 54 56.08 -21.15 -18.90
CA GLU A 54 56.13 -21.61 -20.29
C GLU A 54 57.31 -21.02 -21.09
N LEU A 55 58.48 -20.89 -20.45
CA LEU A 55 59.68 -20.33 -21.09
C LEU A 55 60.41 -21.37 -21.94
N GLU A 56 60.64 -21.05 -23.21
CA GLU A 56 61.42 -21.91 -24.10
C GLU A 56 62.92 -21.94 -23.76
N ASP A 57 63.43 -20.90 -23.09
CA ASP A 57 64.83 -20.76 -22.65
C ASP A 57 64.87 -20.23 -21.21
N PRO A 58 65.47 -20.96 -20.24
CA PRO A 58 65.61 -20.51 -18.85
C PRO A 58 66.78 -19.51 -18.67
N SER A 59 67.01 -18.65 -19.66
CA SER A 59 67.98 -17.56 -19.51
C SER A 59 67.44 -16.49 -18.56
N MET A 60 68.36 -15.80 -17.86
CA MET A 60 68.00 -14.72 -16.93
C MET A 60 67.19 -13.61 -17.61
N LEU A 61 67.43 -13.36 -18.91
CA LEU A 61 66.68 -12.37 -19.69
C LEU A 61 65.25 -12.82 -19.95
N ALA A 62 65.03 -14.10 -20.28
CA ALA A 62 63.70 -14.67 -20.46
C ALA A 62 62.89 -14.61 -19.15
N PHE A 63 63.49 -15.01 -18.02
CA PHE A 63 62.86 -14.86 -16.71
C PHE A 63 62.52 -13.41 -16.38
N LYS A 64 63.44 -12.47 -16.61
CA LYS A 64 63.18 -11.04 -16.36
C LYS A 64 62.03 -10.52 -17.22
N SER A 65 61.98 -10.93 -18.49
CA SER A 65 60.89 -10.54 -19.41
C SER A 65 59.55 -11.11 -18.94
N ALA A 66 59.52 -12.38 -18.56
CA ALA A 66 58.32 -13.05 -18.07
C ALA A 66 57.81 -12.46 -16.75
N ILE A 67 58.71 -12.19 -15.81
CA ILE A 67 58.39 -11.52 -14.54
C ILE A 67 57.82 -10.12 -14.82
N ASN A 68 58.42 -9.36 -15.73
CA ASN A 68 57.90 -8.04 -16.09
C ASN A 68 56.51 -8.14 -16.73
N TYR A 69 56.31 -9.08 -17.65
CA TYR A 69 55.01 -9.31 -18.29
C TYR A 69 53.93 -9.68 -17.28
N VAL A 70 54.19 -10.69 -16.43
CA VAL A 70 53.26 -11.11 -15.38
C VAL A 70 52.99 -9.99 -14.38
N SER A 71 54.01 -9.17 -14.06
CA SER A 71 53.83 -8.02 -13.17
C SER A 71 52.96 -6.94 -13.81
N GLU A 72 53.17 -6.65 -15.09
CA GLU A 72 52.37 -5.69 -15.84
C GLU A 72 50.91 -6.15 -15.95
N ASP A 73 50.68 -7.41 -16.32
CA ASP A 73 49.35 -8.00 -16.39
C ASP A 73 48.67 -8.02 -15.02
N ASN A 74 49.39 -8.32 -13.93
CA ASN A 74 48.84 -8.24 -12.58
C ASN A 74 48.41 -6.81 -12.21
N LEU A 75 49.21 -5.81 -12.58
CA LEU A 75 48.86 -4.40 -12.36
C LEU A 75 47.63 -3.99 -13.19
N GLN A 76 47.54 -4.43 -14.44
CA GLN A 76 46.36 -4.20 -15.29
C GLN A 76 45.12 -4.86 -14.71
N LEU A 77 45.20 -6.13 -14.30
CA LEU A 77 44.10 -6.86 -13.67
C LEU A 77 43.65 -6.19 -12.36
N ARG A 78 44.59 -5.74 -11.52
CA ARG A 78 44.26 -4.98 -10.30
C ARG A 78 43.54 -3.68 -10.62
N SER A 79 44.01 -2.96 -11.65
CA SER A 79 43.36 -1.72 -12.10
C SER A 79 41.94 -1.98 -12.58
N ILE A 80 41.73 -3.04 -13.37
CA ILE A 80 40.40 -3.43 -13.87
C ILE A 80 39.50 -3.83 -12.71
N LEU A 81 40.01 -4.59 -11.73
CA LEU A 81 39.25 -5.02 -10.56
C LEU A 81 38.76 -3.80 -9.76
N ILE A 82 39.64 -2.84 -9.47
CA ILE A 82 39.26 -1.59 -8.78
C ILE A 82 38.16 -0.86 -9.56
N TYR A 83 38.29 -0.76 -10.88
CA TYR A 83 37.28 -0.13 -11.72
C TYR A 83 35.93 -0.86 -11.66
N LEU A 84 35.93 -2.19 -11.78
CA LEU A 84 34.72 -3.00 -11.70
C LEU A 84 34.05 -2.91 -10.32
N THR A 85 34.83 -2.90 -9.23
CA THR A 85 34.28 -2.69 -7.88
C THR A 85 33.63 -1.32 -7.74
N GLY A 86 34.22 -0.27 -8.34
CA GLY A 86 33.60 1.05 -8.38
C GLY A 86 32.26 1.04 -9.12
N LEU A 87 32.23 0.43 -10.31
CA LEU A 87 30.99 0.28 -11.08
C LEU A 87 29.92 -0.54 -10.35
N GLU A 88 30.32 -1.59 -9.63
CA GLU A 88 29.41 -2.40 -8.82
C GLU A 88 28.79 -1.57 -7.70
N GLN A 89 29.58 -0.76 -7.00
CA GLN A 89 29.08 0.15 -5.96
C GLN A 89 28.11 1.19 -6.52
N ASP A 90 28.41 1.77 -7.68
CA ASP A 90 27.53 2.73 -8.35
C ASP A 90 26.20 2.07 -8.78
N LEU A 91 26.25 0.84 -9.28
CA LEU A 91 25.05 0.07 -9.60
C LEU A 91 24.23 -0.24 -8.36
N ILE A 92 24.86 -0.70 -7.27
CA ILE A 92 24.17 -0.96 -6.00
C ILE A 92 23.45 0.31 -5.54
N ARG A 93 24.16 1.44 -5.48
CA ARG A 93 23.58 2.71 -5.08
C ARG A 93 22.40 3.11 -5.97
N SER A 94 22.53 3.00 -7.30
CA SER A 94 21.44 3.32 -8.23
C SER A 94 20.23 2.40 -8.01
N THR A 95 20.44 1.11 -7.73
CA THR A 95 19.32 0.20 -7.42
C THR A 95 18.64 0.54 -6.09
N GLU A 96 19.37 1.05 -5.11
CA GLU A 96 18.80 1.52 -3.84
C GLU A 96 17.98 2.80 -4.03
N GLU A 97 18.50 3.77 -4.80
CA GLU A 97 17.77 4.98 -5.18
C GLU A 97 16.45 4.64 -5.89
N LEU A 98 16.49 3.73 -6.89
CA LEU A 98 15.28 3.29 -7.60
C LEU A 98 14.27 2.55 -6.71
N LYS A 99 14.74 1.80 -5.70
CA LYS A 99 13.83 1.16 -4.73
C LYS A 99 13.13 2.20 -3.87
N GLN A 100 13.86 3.21 -3.40
CA GLN A 100 13.28 4.31 -2.61
C GLN A 100 12.24 5.08 -3.43
N ASP A 101 12.53 5.38 -4.70
CA ASP A 101 11.58 6.03 -5.60
C ASP A 101 10.32 5.20 -5.83
N LEU A 102 10.47 3.89 -5.98
CA LEU A 102 9.35 2.96 -6.13
C LEU A 102 8.48 2.93 -4.87
N ASP A 103 9.08 2.83 -3.69
CA ASP A 103 8.37 2.85 -2.40
C ASP A 103 7.62 4.19 -2.22
N PHE A 104 8.24 5.30 -2.62
CA PHE A 104 7.59 6.61 -2.62
C PHE A 104 6.37 6.63 -3.54
N ILE A 105 6.50 6.18 -4.80
CA ILE A 105 5.39 6.11 -5.76
C ILE A 105 4.26 5.22 -5.23
N GLN A 106 4.57 4.07 -4.63
CA GLN A 106 3.56 3.20 -4.03
C GLN A 106 2.81 3.88 -2.88
N SER A 107 3.53 4.58 -2.00
CA SER A 107 2.92 5.33 -0.91
C SER A 107 2.01 6.44 -1.45
N TYR A 108 2.43 7.14 -2.50
CA TYR A 108 1.64 8.19 -3.16
C TYR A 108 0.35 7.62 -3.75
N ILE A 109 0.43 6.51 -4.50
CA ILE A 109 -0.74 5.83 -5.06
C ILE A 109 -1.72 5.39 -3.95
N ALA A 110 -1.22 4.89 -2.82
CA ALA A 110 -2.07 4.52 -1.69
C ALA A 110 -2.82 5.74 -1.12
N THR A 111 -2.14 6.88 -0.96
CA THR A 111 -2.78 8.12 -0.48
C THR A 111 -3.81 8.66 -1.47
N GLU A 112 -3.54 8.63 -2.78
CA GLU A 112 -4.46 9.07 -3.82
C GLU A 112 -5.74 8.21 -3.85
N ASN A 113 -5.58 6.88 -3.77
CA ASN A 113 -6.71 5.95 -3.72
C ASN A 113 -7.58 6.18 -2.48
N GLN A 114 -6.97 6.44 -1.33
CA GLN A 114 -7.72 6.76 -0.11
C GLN A 114 -8.50 8.07 -0.27
N ALA A 115 -7.87 9.12 -0.84
CA ALA A 115 -8.55 10.38 -1.11
C ALA A 115 -9.73 10.22 -2.09
N MET A 116 -9.60 9.35 -3.10
CA MET A 116 -10.71 9.02 -4.01
C MET A 116 -11.85 8.29 -3.29
N LEU A 117 -11.55 7.35 -2.39
CA LEU A 117 -12.55 6.66 -1.58
C LEU A 117 -13.30 7.64 -0.67
N ASP A 118 -12.56 8.53 0.00
CA ASP A 118 -13.13 9.55 0.89
C ASP A 118 -14.02 10.53 0.10
N LYS A 119 -13.59 10.94 -1.10
CA LYS A 119 -14.39 11.78 -2.00
C LYS A 119 -15.68 11.08 -2.43
N SER A 120 -15.62 9.79 -2.76
CA SER A 120 -16.80 8.99 -3.11
C SER A 120 -17.78 8.87 -1.95
N ALA A 121 -17.28 8.69 -0.72
CA ALA A 121 -18.11 8.70 0.49
C ALA A 121 -18.79 10.06 0.68
N LEU A 122 -18.04 11.16 0.55
CA LEU A 122 -18.58 12.51 0.66
C LEU A 122 -19.67 12.81 -0.39
N GLU A 123 -19.51 12.31 -1.62
CA GLU A 123 -20.54 12.44 -2.66
C GLU A 123 -21.82 11.68 -2.32
N LYS A 124 -21.73 10.50 -1.71
CA LYS A 124 -22.91 9.75 -1.23
C LYS A 124 -23.62 10.51 -0.12
N ASP A 125 -22.88 11.05 0.84
CA ASP A 125 -23.44 11.83 1.95
C ASP A 125 -24.12 13.11 1.43
N LYS A 126 -23.49 13.79 0.47
CA LYS A 126 -24.09 14.95 -0.20
C LYS A 126 -25.43 14.61 -0.85
N ARG A 127 -25.53 13.47 -1.54
CA ARG A 127 -26.80 13.01 -2.14
C ARG A 127 -27.86 12.74 -1.07
N ALA A 128 -27.49 12.06 0.02
CA ALA A 128 -28.40 11.79 1.13
C ALA A 128 -28.95 13.07 1.78
N ILE A 129 -28.10 14.09 1.95
CA ILE A 129 -28.52 15.40 2.48
C ILE A 129 -29.48 16.10 1.51
N VAL A 130 -29.21 16.06 0.20
CA VAL A 130 -30.10 16.66 -0.81
C VAL A 130 -31.48 15.99 -0.80
N VAL A 131 -31.55 14.66 -0.70
CA VAL A 131 -32.82 13.93 -0.61
C VAL A 131 -33.59 14.36 0.63
N LYS A 132 -32.95 14.38 1.81
CA LYS A 132 -33.60 14.86 3.05
C LYS A 132 -34.06 16.31 2.97
N ALA A 133 -33.27 17.19 2.34
CA ALA A 133 -33.65 18.59 2.16
C ALA A 133 -34.90 18.73 1.26
N GLN A 134 -35.05 17.87 0.24
CA GLN A 134 -36.25 17.82 -0.60
C GLN A 134 -37.47 17.33 0.19
N GLU A 135 -37.32 16.27 0.98
CA GLU A 135 -38.38 15.76 1.87
C GLU A 135 -38.87 16.85 2.83
N TYR A 136 -37.95 17.55 3.53
CA TYR A 136 -38.32 18.66 4.41
C TYR A 136 -38.97 19.82 3.66
N GLN A 137 -38.56 20.09 2.42
CA GLN A 137 -39.20 21.12 1.60
C GLN A 137 -40.65 20.74 1.25
N GLU A 138 -40.93 19.46 0.98
CA GLU A 138 -42.28 18.97 0.74
C GLU A 138 -43.13 19.00 2.02
N GLU A 139 -42.59 18.57 3.16
CA GLU A 139 -43.25 18.66 4.46
C GLU A 139 -43.61 20.12 4.79
N LEU A 140 -42.70 21.07 4.58
CA LEU A 140 -42.98 22.49 4.78
C LEU A 140 -44.08 23.01 3.86
N LYS A 141 -44.11 22.58 2.59
CA LYS A 141 -45.19 22.94 1.67
C LYS A 141 -46.54 22.43 2.17
N THR A 142 -46.63 21.16 2.56
CA THR A 142 -47.87 20.57 3.07
C THR A 142 -48.34 21.25 4.36
N LEU A 143 -47.42 21.54 5.29
CA LEU A 143 -47.73 22.23 6.53
C LEU A 143 -48.21 23.66 6.27
N SER A 144 -47.55 24.39 5.36
CA SER A 144 -47.96 25.75 4.98
C SER A 144 -49.37 25.79 4.36
N ALA A 145 -49.71 24.78 3.56
CA ALA A 145 -51.05 24.65 2.99
C ALA A 145 -52.10 24.41 4.09
N ARG A 146 -51.78 23.54 5.08
CA ARG A 146 -52.63 23.27 6.23
C ARG A 146 -52.80 24.49 7.15
N VAL A 147 -51.76 25.30 7.32
CA VAL A 147 -51.87 26.56 8.07
C VAL A 147 -52.83 27.52 7.34
N ARG A 148 -52.67 27.69 6.01
CA ARG A 148 -53.55 28.55 5.21
C ARG A 148 -55.01 28.12 5.23
N THR A 149 -55.30 26.81 5.26
CA THR A 149 -56.69 26.34 5.39
C THR A 149 -57.24 26.66 6.78
N LYS A 150 -56.47 26.43 7.84
CA LYS A 150 -56.88 26.78 9.20
C LYS A 150 -57.08 28.28 9.40
N GLU A 151 -56.24 29.13 8.80
CA GLU A 151 -56.43 30.58 8.81
C GLU A 151 -57.76 30.99 8.15
N LYS A 152 -58.14 30.35 7.03
CA LYS A 152 -59.44 30.59 6.39
C LYS A 152 -60.60 30.16 7.27
N ASP A 153 -60.49 28.99 7.91
CA ASP A 153 -61.52 28.49 8.83
C ASP A 153 -61.71 29.45 10.02
N VAL A 154 -60.61 29.92 10.61
CA VAL A 154 -60.64 30.89 11.72
C VAL A 154 -61.31 32.19 11.28
N LYS A 155 -60.92 32.77 10.14
CA LYS A 155 -61.56 33.98 9.60
C LYS A 155 -63.06 33.80 9.36
N ALA A 156 -63.48 32.63 8.86
CA ALA A 156 -64.91 32.35 8.68
C ALA A 156 -65.66 32.25 10.01
N LEU A 157 -65.04 31.69 11.06
CA LEU A 157 -65.58 31.67 12.41
C LEU A 157 -65.62 33.06 13.03
N GLU A 158 -64.60 33.89 12.83
CA GLU A 158 -64.56 35.29 13.27
C GLU A 158 -65.71 36.09 12.65
N ILE A 159 -65.92 36.00 11.33
CA ILE A 159 -67.03 36.68 10.64
C ILE A 159 -68.39 36.19 11.19
N ARG A 160 -68.54 34.89 11.44
CA ARG A 160 -69.76 34.35 12.05
C ARG A 160 -69.95 34.90 13.45
N LEU A 161 -68.91 34.91 14.28
CA LEU A 161 -68.95 35.46 15.63
C LEU A 161 -69.29 36.96 15.63
N GLU A 162 -68.71 37.74 14.73
CA GLU A 162 -69.06 39.15 14.54
C GLU A 162 -70.52 39.33 14.15
N ALA A 163 -71.05 38.48 13.27
CA ALA A 163 -72.48 38.50 12.93
C ALA A 163 -73.38 38.17 14.12
N PHE A 164 -72.87 37.47 15.15
CA PHE A 164 -73.57 37.22 16.42
C PHE A 164 -73.29 38.27 17.51
N HIS A 165 -72.23 39.07 17.37
CA HIS A 165 -71.90 40.15 18.30
C HIS A 165 -72.93 41.27 18.18
N GLY A 166 -73.77 41.41 19.20
CA GLY A 166 -74.84 42.41 19.26
C GLY A 166 -76.26 41.86 19.09
N LEU A 167 -76.42 40.57 18.75
CA LEU A 167 -77.73 39.92 18.87
C LEU A 167 -78.03 39.65 20.36
N PRO A 168 -79.24 39.99 20.85
CA PRO A 168 -79.66 39.55 22.17
C PRO A 168 -79.69 38.02 22.19
N PRO A 169 -79.25 37.37 23.28
CA PRO A 169 -79.31 35.92 23.41
C PRO A 169 -80.72 35.43 23.04
N ASN A 170 -80.80 34.48 22.10
CA ASN A 170 -82.07 34.04 21.53
C ASN A 170 -82.89 33.26 22.58
N LEU A 171 -83.67 34.00 23.36
CA LEU A 171 -84.52 33.48 24.43
C LEU A 171 -85.56 32.48 23.91
N ASP A 172 -86.00 32.61 22.66
CA ASP A 172 -86.99 31.70 22.07
C ASP A 172 -86.38 30.34 21.73
N LEU A 173 -85.11 30.31 21.29
CA LEU A 173 -84.37 29.06 21.14
C LEU A 173 -84.17 28.38 22.50
N ALA A 174 -83.77 29.13 23.53
CA ALA A 174 -83.63 28.61 24.88
C ALA A 174 -84.96 28.09 25.46
N ARG A 175 -86.08 28.80 25.22
CA ARG A 175 -87.43 28.36 25.60
C ARG A 175 -87.86 27.09 24.87
N ASN A 176 -87.56 26.98 23.57
CA ASN A 176 -87.86 25.77 22.80
C ASN A 176 -87.03 24.57 23.27
N GLN A 177 -85.73 24.75 23.51
CA GLN A 177 -84.88 23.69 24.08
C GLN A 177 -85.38 23.26 25.47
N LEU A 178 -85.80 24.21 26.31
CA LEU A 178 -86.39 23.92 27.62
C LEU A 178 -87.73 23.17 27.49
N ARG A 179 -88.56 23.51 26.50
CA ARG A 179 -89.82 22.80 26.23
C ARG A 179 -89.57 21.36 25.80
N VAL A 180 -88.64 21.13 24.87
CA VAL A 180 -88.26 19.79 24.40
C VAL A 180 -87.72 18.96 25.56
N ALA A 181 -86.83 19.53 26.38
CA ALA A 181 -86.30 18.84 27.56
C ALA A 181 -87.41 18.47 28.57
N ARG A 182 -88.42 19.33 28.76
CA ARG A 182 -89.58 19.02 29.62
C ARG A 182 -90.45 17.91 29.05
N GLU A 183 -90.70 17.90 27.74
CA GLU A 183 -91.45 16.84 27.06
C GLU A 183 -90.72 15.49 27.18
N GLU A 184 -89.40 15.46 27.01
CA GLU A 184 -88.58 14.27 27.23
C GLU A 184 -88.64 13.80 28.69
N HIS A 185 -88.54 14.71 29.64
CA HIS A 185 -88.65 14.39 31.07
C HIS A 185 -90.02 13.80 31.43
N LEU A 186 -91.12 14.34 30.86
CA LEU A 186 -92.46 13.78 31.05
C LEU A 186 -92.59 12.38 30.45
N LYS A 187 -92.02 12.13 29.27
CA LYS A 187 -91.98 10.78 28.68
C LYS A 187 -91.25 9.79 29.60
N LEU A 188 -90.14 10.21 30.18
CA LEU A 188 -89.38 9.39 31.15
C LEU A 188 -90.17 9.14 32.45
N LEU A 189 -90.90 10.14 32.97
CA LEU A 189 -91.78 9.96 34.12
C LEU A 189 -92.93 9.00 33.83
N ASN A 190 -93.61 9.14 32.69
CA ASN A 190 -94.68 8.22 32.30
C ASN A 190 -94.15 6.78 32.14
N ALA A 191 -92.97 6.63 31.53
CA ALA A 191 -92.31 5.32 31.41
C ALA A 191 -91.97 4.72 32.79
N ARG A 192 -91.49 5.55 33.73
CA ARG A 192 -91.25 5.16 35.13
C ARG A 192 -92.55 4.72 35.80
N ASP A 193 -93.61 5.50 35.69
CA ASP A 193 -94.88 5.23 36.39
C ASP A 193 -95.55 3.98 35.82
N MET A 194 -95.50 3.76 34.51
CA MET A 194 -95.92 2.50 33.88
C MET A 194 -95.09 1.29 34.35
N LEU A 195 -93.78 1.46 34.55
CA LEU A 195 -92.93 0.40 35.11
C LEU A 195 -93.28 0.11 36.57
N LEU A 196 -93.50 1.14 37.39
CA LEU A 196 -93.93 0.99 38.79
C LEU A 196 -95.31 0.33 38.90
N GLU A 197 -96.25 0.68 38.03
CA GLU A 197 -97.57 0.05 37.96
C GLU A 197 -97.45 -1.44 37.59
N LYS A 198 -96.64 -1.77 36.57
CA LYS A 198 -96.34 -3.17 36.21
C LYS A 198 -95.66 -3.94 37.35
N MET A 199 -94.78 -3.30 38.11
CA MET A 199 -94.15 -3.91 39.28
C MET A 199 -95.15 -4.14 40.42
N ASN A 200 -96.06 -3.21 40.67
CA ASN A 200 -97.13 -3.37 41.69
C ASN A 200 -98.13 -4.48 41.32
N VAL A 201 -98.44 -4.67 40.03
CA VAL A 201 -99.31 -5.77 39.55
C VAL A 201 -98.62 -7.14 39.67
N GLY A 202 -97.29 -7.21 39.61
CA GLY A 202 -96.52 -8.45 39.79
C GLY A 202 -96.25 -8.86 41.25
N LEU A 203 -96.75 -8.10 42.24
CA LEU A 203 -96.57 -8.32 43.68
C LEU A 203 -97.86 -8.78 44.40
N GLN A 204 -98.92 -9.13 43.67
CA GLN A 204 -100.12 -9.83 44.17
C GLN A 204 -100.09 -11.30 43.73
#